data_AF-A0A392P0Y3-F1
#
_entry.id   AF-A0A392P0Y3-F1
#
_cell.length_a   1.000
_cell.length_b   1.000
_cell.length_c   1.000
_cell.angle_alpha   90.00
_cell.angle_beta   90.00
_cell.angle_gamma   90.00
#
_symmetry.space_group_name_H-M   'P 1'
#
loop_
_entity.id
_entity.type
_entity.pdbx_description
1 polymer ?
#
loop_
_entity_poly.entity_id
_entity_poly.type
_entity_poly.pdbx_seq_one_letter_code
_entity_poly.pdbx_strand_id
1 'polypeptide(L)' 'ELLTGRKPLDSSRARAEQSLVRWATPQLHDIDALSKMVDPCLNGMYPAKSLSRFADIIALCVQPEPEFRPPMSEVVQAL' A
#
# COMPACT_ATOMS: atom_id res chain seq x y z
N GLU A 1 3.12 -5.06 1.26
CA GLU A 1 3.50 -5.97 2.35
C GLU A 1 4.04 -5.21 3.54
N LEU A 2 5.14 -4.46 3.39
CA LEU A 2 5.74 -3.65 4.48
C LEU A 2 4.75 -2.71 5.18
N LEU A 3 3.87 -2.05 4.42
CA LEU A 3 2.90 -1.12 5.00
C LEU A 3 1.88 -1.82 5.91
N THR A 4 1.45 -3.02 5.54
CA THR A 4 0.24 -3.65 6.10
C THR A 4 0.51 -4.86 6.98
N GLY A 5 1.75 -5.39 6.97
CA GLY A 5 2.10 -6.64 7.65
C GLY A 5 1.40 -7.89 7.08
N ARG A 6 0.66 -7.76 5.97
CA ARG A 6 -0.11 -8.84 5.35
C ARG A 6 0.71 -9.55 4.26
N LYS A 7 0.44 -10.84 4.09
CA LYS A 7 0.95 -11.64 2.97
C LYS A 7 0.38 -11.13 1.64
N PRO A 8 1.10 -11.28 0.52
CA PRO A 8 0.66 -10.80 -0.78
C PRO A 8 -0.52 -11.60 -1.33
N LEU A 9 -0.54 -12.91 -1.02
CA LEU A 9 -1.65 -13.82 -1.24
C LEU A 9 -1.97 -14.58 0.05
N ASP A 10 -3.21 -14.50 0.52
CA ASP A 10 -3.68 -15.17 1.74
C ASP A 10 -4.99 -15.93 1.46
N SER A 11 -4.89 -17.24 1.25
CA SER A 11 -6.04 -18.10 0.93
C SER A 11 -7.01 -18.32 2.10
N SER A 12 -6.61 -17.97 3.33
CA SER A 12 -7.49 -18.07 4.50
C SER A 12 -8.54 -16.96 4.57
N ARG A 13 -8.35 -15.89 3.78
CA ARG A 13 -9.28 -14.75 3.70
C ARG A 13 -10.37 -14.97 2.67
N ALA A 14 -11.42 -14.15 2.78
CA ALA A 14 -12.47 -14.06 1.77
C ALA A 14 -11.88 -13.77 0.38
N ARG A 15 -12.48 -14.33 -0.67
CA ARG A 15 -11.95 -14.29 -2.06
C ARG A 15 -11.54 -12.89 -2.53
N ALA A 16 -12.31 -11.86 -2.15
CA ALA A 16 -12.02 -10.47 -2.50
C ALA A 16 -10.77 -9.90 -1.80
N GLU A 17 -10.40 -10.45 -0.64
CA GLU A 17 -9.27 -10.02 0.18
C GLU A 17 -8.03 -10.91 0.06
N GLN A 18 -8.09 -11.99 -0.71
CA GLN A 18 -6.96 -12.92 -0.83
C GLN A 18 -5.75 -12.23 -1.46
N SER A 19 -5.97 -11.39 -2.47
CA SER A 19 -4.91 -10.59 -3.10
C SER A 19 -4.76 -9.27 -2.36
N LEU A 20 -3.57 -9.06 -1.77
CA LEU A 20 -3.27 -7.83 -1.02
C LEU A 20 -3.43 -6.58 -1.88
N VAL A 21 -2.95 -6.63 -3.14
CA VAL A 21 -3.07 -5.50 -4.07
C VAL A 21 -4.54 -5.19 -4.33
N ARG A 22 -5.36 -6.19 -4.71
CA ARG A 22 -6.79 -5.97 -5.00
C ARG A 22 -7.56 -5.39 -3.81
N TRP A 23 -7.20 -5.82 -2.59
CA TRP A 23 -7.81 -5.29 -1.37
C TRP A 23 -7.31 -3.87 -1.03
N ALA A 24 -6.02 -3.60 -1.19
CA ALA A 24 -5.40 -2.35 -0.76
C ALA A 24 -5.64 -1.18 -1.72
N THR A 25 -5.59 -1.40 -3.04
CA THR A 25 -5.72 -0.34 -4.06
C THR A 25 -6.86 0.66 -3.83
N PRO A 26 -8.12 0.24 -3.55
CA PRO A 26 -9.22 1.20 -3.36
C PRO A 26 -9.07 2.08 -2.10
N GLN A 27 -8.22 1.67 -1.16
CA GLN A 27 -8.02 2.35 0.11
C GLN A 27 -6.81 3.30 0.11
N LEU A 28 -5.96 3.28 -0.94
CA LEU A 28 -4.71 4.06 -0.98
C LEU A 28 -4.90 5.58 -1.07
N HIS A 29 -6.09 6.04 -1.46
CA HIS A 29 -6.39 7.46 -1.64
C HIS A 29 -7.17 8.08 -0.48
N ASP A 30 -7.54 7.27 0.53
CA ASP A 30 -8.30 7.71 1.70
C ASP A 30 -7.40 7.63 2.95
N ILE A 31 -7.16 8.77 3.59
CA ILE A 31 -6.25 8.88 4.74
C ILE A 31 -6.75 8.07 5.96
N ASP A 32 -8.07 8.03 6.17
CA ASP A 32 -8.66 7.27 7.28
C ASP A 32 -8.60 5.76 7.00
N ALA A 33 -8.80 5.35 5.75
CA ALA A 33 -8.63 3.96 5.32
C ALA A 33 -7.16 3.52 5.36
N LEU A 34 -6.23 4.40 4.94
CA LEU A 34 -4.79 4.20 5.05
C LEU A 34 -4.37 3.93 6.48
N SER A 35 -4.84 4.74 7.42
CA SER A 35 -4.51 4.57 8.83
C SER A 35 -4.99 3.23 9.40
N LYS A 36 -6.08 2.66 8.86
CA LYS A 36 -6.62 1.35 9.26
C LYS A 36 -5.92 0.16 8.61
N MET A 37 -5.23 0.36 7.48
CA MET A 37 -4.51 -0.72 6.81
C MET A 37 -3.08 -0.91 7.31
N VAL A 38 -2.52 0.09 8.02
CA VAL A 38 -1.15 0.04 8.52
C VAL A 38 -0.97 -1.14 9.47
N ASP A 39 0.19 -1.79 9.40
CA ASP A 39 0.57 -2.86 10.30
C ASP A 39 0.37 -2.44 11.78
N PRO A 40 -0.48 -3.15 12.54
CA PRO A 40 -0.69 -2.87 13.96
C PRO A 40 0.61 -2.88 14.78
N CYS A 41 1.64 -3.63 14.36
CA CYS A 41 2.93 -3.68 15.04
C CYS A 41 3.67 -2.34 15.04
N LEU A 42 3.32 -1.42 14.12
CA LEU A 42 3.89 -0.08 14.08
C LEU A 42 3.34 0.83 15.18
N ASN A 43 2.26 0.46 15.89
CA ASN A 43 1.70 1.18 17.05
C ASN A 43 1.52 2.70 16.82
N GLY A 44 1.18 3.12 15.60
CA GLY A 44 1.04 4.55 15.28
C GLY A 44 2.35 5.34 15.26
N MET A 45 3.50 4.68 15.34
CA MET A 45 4.83 5.30 15.29
C MET A 45 5.25 5.64 13.86
N TYR A 46 4.41 6.41 13.16
CA TYR A 46 4.71 6.90 11.82
C TYR A 46 4.13 8.31 11.63
N PRO A 47 4.85 9.22 10.96
CA PRO A 47 4.28 10.50 10.58
C PRO A 47 3.18 10.30 9.52
N ALA A 48 2.00 10.90 9.74
CA ALA A 48 0.87 10.81 8.79
C ALA A 48 1.24 11.27 7.36
N LYS A 49 2.08 12.30 7.24
CA LYS A 49 2.57 12.78 5.93
C LYS A 49 3.44 11.73 5.21
N SER A 50 4.28 11.01 5.95
CA SER A 50 5.11 9.95 5.39
C SER A 50 4.26 8.77 4.94
N LEU A 51 3.21 8.43 5.70
CA LEU A 51 2.24 7.40 5.32
C LEU A 51 1.55 7.74 4.00
N SER A 52 1.04 8.97 3.85
CA SER A 52 0.39 9.42 2.61
C SER A 52 1.35 9.34 1.42
N ARG A 53 2.58 9.84 1.56
CA ARG A 53 3.58 9.77 0.48
C ARG A 53 3.90 8.33 0.10
N PHE A 54 4.05 7.45 1.09
CA PHE A 54 4.33 6.04 0.83
C PHE A 54 3.16 5.36 0.11
N ALA A 55 1.93 5.70 0.48
CA ALA A 55 0.73 5.23 -0.21
C ALA A 55 0.66 5.70 -1.67
N ASP A 56 1.03 6.96 -1.96
CA ASP A 56 1.07 7.49 -3.32
C ASP A 56 2.08 6.70 -4.19
N ILE A 57 3.27 6.43 -3.66
CA ILE A 57 4.29 5.61 -4.34
C ILE A 57 3.76 4.21 -4.62
N ILE A 58 3.12 3.57 -3.63
CA ILE A 58 2.51 2.25 -3.80
C ILE A 58 1.43 2.29 -4.89
N ALA A 59 0.56 3.30 -4.88
CA ALA A 59 -0.54 3.43 -5.83
C ALA A 59 -0.04 3.54 -7.27
N LEU A 60 1.07 4.24 -7.50
CA LEU A 60 1.73 4.32 -8.80
C LEU A 60 2.38 2.99 -9.20
N CYS A 61 3.05 2.30 -8.26
CA CYS A 61 3.75 1.06 -8.55
C CYS A 61 2.80 -0.11 -8.88
N VAL A 62 1.59 -0.11 -8.32
CA VAL A 62 0.60 -1.20 -8.51
C VAL A 62 -0.40 -0.94 -9.63
N GLN A 63 -0.20 0.10 -10.45
CA GLN A 63 -1.07 0.41 -11.58
C GLN A 63 -1.22 -0.80 -12.52
N PRO A 64 -2.44 -1.11 -13.00
CA PRO A 64 -2.64 -2.20 -13.95
C PRO A 64 -1.83 -1.97 -15.23
N GLU A 65 -1.86 -0.74 -15.74
CA GLU A 65 -1.13 -0.34 -16.94
C GLU A 65 0.35 -0.09 -16.60
N PRO A 66 1.29 -0.77 -17.28
CA PRO A 66 2.71 -0.66 -16.98
C PRO A 66 3.30 0.72 -17.32
N GLU A 67 2.69 1.45 -18.25
CA GLU A 67 3.13 2.79 -18.67
C GLU A 67 2.97 3.87 -17.58
N PHE A 68 2.08 3.65 -16.60
CA PHE A 68 1.90 4.55 -15.46
C PHE A 68 2.80 4.19 -14.27
N ARG A 69 3.56 3.10 -14.35
CA ARG A 69 4.46 2.69 -13.26
C ARG A 69 5.78 3.45 -13.37
N PRO A 70 6.25 4.09 -12.29
CA PRO A 70 7.52 4.80 -12.30
C PRO A 70 8.70 3.83 -12.39
N PRO A 71 9.84 4.26 -12.97
CA PRO A 71 11.06 3.49 -12.90
C PRO A 71 11.55 3.39 -11.45
N MET A 72 12.27 2.30 -11.14
CA MET A 72 12.80 2.10 -9.77
C MET A 72 13.71 3.23 -9.29
N SER A 73 14.38 3.95 -10.18
CA SER A 73 15.16 5.15 -9.83
C SER A 73 14.31 6.25 -9.21
N GLU A 74 13.11 6.49 -9.73
CA GLU A 74 12.17 7.47 -9.18
C GLU A 74 11.56 6.98 -7.87
N VAL A 75 11.26 5.68 -7.77
CA VAL A 75 10.76 5.07 -6.52
C VAL A 75 11.77 5.28 -5.40
N VAL A 76 13.06 5.03 -5.64
CA VAL A 76 14.12 5.23 -4.64
C VAL A 76 14.27 6.69 -4.25
N GLN A 77 14.10 7.62 -5.20
CA GLN A 77 14.19 9.06 -4.92
C GLN A 77 12.99 9.60 -4.12
N ALA A 78 11.82 8.97 -4.26
CA ALA A 78 10.60 9.39 -3.57
C ALA A 78 10.48 8.86 -2.13
N LEU A 79 11.26 7.83 -1.77
CA LEU A 79 11.34 7.24 -0.43
C LEU A 79 12.25 8.08 0.49
#